data_AF-A0A3D6DIE3-F1
#
_entry.id   AF-A0A3D6DIE3-F1
#
_cell.length_a   1.000
_cell.length_b   1.000
_cell.length_c   1.000
_cell.angle_alpha   90.00
_cell.angle_beta   90.00
_cell.angle_gamma   90.00
#
_symmetry.space_group_name_H-M   'P 1'
#
loop_
_entity.id
_entity.type
_entity.pdbx_description
1 polymer ?
#
loop_
_entity_poly.entity_id
_entity_poly.type
_entity_poly.pdbx_seq_one_letter_code
_entity_poly.pdbx_strand_id
1 'polypeptide(L)' 'MDAAGTDKQVVIDHLSDKAKYDFGLITRALDKHDQAAFAELMERYREPIYYMLLKMVNSQDDAEDLMIETFGKAFRRL' A
#
# COMPACT_ATOMS: atom_id res chain seq x y z
N MET A 1 12.48 18.49 -19.89
CA MET A 1 12.89 18.20 -18.49
C MET A 1 11.80 18.81 -17.65
N ASP A 2 10.80 18.01 -17.33
CA ASP A 2 9.48 18.51 -17.00
C ASP A 2 9.37 18.62 -15.49
N ALA A 3 8.76 19.70 -15.01
CA ALA A 3 8.76 20.18 -13.63
C ALA A 3 8.14 19.21 -12.59
N ALA A 4 7.66 18.04 -13.00
CA ALA A 4 7.10 17.01 -12.12
C ALA A 4 8.16 16.06 -11.51
N GLY A 5 9.37 15.98 -12.09
CA GLY A 5 10.41 15.05 -11.63
C GLY A 5 11.11 15.48 -10.34
N THR A 6 11.16 16.79 -10.06
CA THR A 6 11.93 17.35 -8.94
C THR A 6 11.20 17.23 -7.60
N ASP A 7 9.86 17.22 -7.60
CA ASP A 7 9.05 17.24 -6.37
C ASP A 7 8.98 15.86 -5.68
N LYS A 8 8.81 14.77 -6.46
CA LYS A 8 8.83 13.40 -5.91
C LYS A 8 10.17 13.07 -5.26
N GLN A 9 11.29 13.47 -5.87
CA GLN A 9 12.62 13.13 -5.38
C GLN A 9 12.91 13.80 -4.01
N VAL A 10 12.54 15.07 -3.86
CA VAL A 10 12.70 15.81 -2.59
C VAL A 10 11.84 15.21 -1.47
N VAL A 11 10.62 14.77 -1.78
CA VAL A 11 9.74 14.11 -0.80
C VAL A 11 10.33 12.77 -0.36
N ILE A 12 10.86 11.97 -1.30
CA ILE A 12 11.45 10.65 -1.00
C ILE A 12 12.67 10.78 -0.08
N ASP A 13 13.52 11.80 -0.28
CA ASP A 13 14.77 11.93 0.47
C ASP A 13 14.54 12.08 2.00
N HIS A 14 13.43 12.69 2.40
CA HIS A 14 13.04 12.91 3.80
C HIS A 14 12.28 11.72 4.42
N LEU A 15 11.96 10.68 3.65
CA LEU A 15 11.31 9.48 4.17
C LEU A 15 12.29 8.61 4.97
N SER A 16 11.75 7.87 5.94
CA SER A 16 12.50 6.79 6.60
C SER A 16 12.84 5.69 5.59
N ASP A 17 13.86 4.89 5.88
CA ASP A 17 14.28 3.80 4.98
C ASP A 17 13.13 2.82 4.67
N LYS A 18 12.31 2.52 5.68
CA LYS A 18 11.07 1.75 5.51
C LYS A 18 10.12 2.40 4.49
N ALA A 19 9.87 3.70 4.60
CA ALA A 19 8.96 4.41 3.72
C ALA A 19 9.53 4.57 2.30
N LYS A 20 10.84 4.73 2.14
CA LYS A 20 11.52 4.71 0.83
C LYS A 20 11.36 3.34 0.15
N TYR A 21 11.53 2.27 0.91
CA TYR A 21 11.32 0.90 0.42
C TYR A 21 9.88 0.69 -0.03
N ASP A 22 8.91 1.10 0.79
CA ASP A 22 7.48 0.94 0.53
C ASP A 22 7.06 1.74 -0.70
N PHE A 23 7.59 2.96 -0.84
CA PHE A 23 7.43 3.77 -2.04
C PHE A 23 7.98 3.07 -3.29
N GLY A 24 9.13 2.39 -3.18
CA GLY A 24 9.71 1.61 -4.26
C GLY A 24 8.82 0.43 -4.67
N LEU A 25 8.24 -0.29 -3.71
CA LEU A 25 7.27 -1.36 -3.99
C LEU A 25 6.01 -0.82 -4.66
N ILE A 26 5.47 0.32 -4.19
CA ILE A 26 4.28 0.95 -4.77
C ILE A 26 4.55 1.35 -6.21
N THR A 27 5.68 2.00 -6.47
CA THR A 27 6.12 2.41 -7.81
C THR A 27 6.25 1.21 -8.73
N ARG A 28 6.86 0.11 -8.26
CA ARG A 28 6.97 -1.13 -9.05
C ARG A 28 5.60 -1.76 -9.34
N ALA A 29 4.72 -1.84 -8.34
CA ALA A 29 3.39 -2.40 -8.51
C ALA A 29 2.54 -1.59 -9.49
N LEU A 30 2.58 -0.25 -9.40
CA LEU A 30 1.81 0.66 -10.25
C LEU A 30 2.39 0.80 -11.67
N ASP A 31 3.67 1.15 -11.77
CA ASP A 31 4.25 1.58 -13.05
C ASP A 31 4.70 0.40 -13.91
N LYS A 32 5.00 -0.74 -13.27
CA LYS A 32 5.52 -1.95 -13.93
C LYS A 32 4.58 -3.15 -13.83
N HIS A 33 3.40 -2.99 -13.21
CA HIS A 33 2.46 -4.08 -12.94
C HIS A 33 3.13 -5.30 -12.26
N ASP A 34 4.11 -5.03 -11.38
CA ASP A 34 4.88 -6.06 -10.69
C ASP A 34 4.05 -6.72 -9.58
N GLN A 35 3.52 -7.91 -9.89
CA GLN A 35 2.69 -8.68 -8.96
C GLN A 35 3.44 -9.09 -7.67
N ALA A 36 4.76 -9.30 -7.74
CA ALA A 36 5.54 -9.65 -6.57
C ALA A 36 5.70 -8.44 -5.63
N ALA A 37 5.92 -7.24 -6.19
CA ALA A 37 5.93 -6.00 -5.41
C ALA A 37 4.59 -5.76 -4.70
N PHE A 38 3.48 -6.04 -5.39
CA PHE A 38 2.15 -5.94 -4.81
C PHE A 38 1.93 -6.96 -3.69
N ALA A 39 2.27 -8.23 -3.92
CA ALA A 39 2.13 -9.28 -2.91
C ALA A 39 2.90 -8.93 -1.63
N GLU A 40 4.11 -8.40 -1.77
CA GLU A 40 4.93 -7.97 -0.64
C GLU A 40 4.31 -6.77 0.11
N LEU A 41 3.76 -5.78 -0.61
CA LEU A 41 3.00 -4.69 0.03
C LEU A 41 1.82 -5.24 0.82
N MET A 42 1.05 -6.16 0.25
CA MET A 42 -0.11 -6.74 0.91
C MET A 42 0.30 -7.49 2.18
N GLU A 43 1.33 -8.32 2.11
CA GLU A 43 1.84 -9.04 3.28
C GLU A 43 2.23 -8.08 4.42
N ARG A 44 2.95 -6.99 4.10
CA ARG A 44 3.42 -6.02 5.11
C ARG A 44 2.31 -5.22 5.76
N TYR A 45 1.19 -4.99 5.06
CA TYR A 45 0.12 -4.11 5.54
C TYR A 45 -1.18 -4.82 5.91
N ARG A 46 -1.34 -6.10 5.56
CA ARG A 46 -2.55 -6.89 5.87
C ARG A 46 -2.88 -6.86 7.35
N GLU A 47 -1.94 -7.25 8.21
CA GLU A 47 -2.18 -7.38 9.64
C GLU A 47 -2.41 -6.03 10.34
N PRO A 48 -1.61 -4.96 10.09
CA PRO A 48 -1.89 -3.63 10.64
C PRO A 48 -3.27 -3.07 10.22
N ILE A 49 -3.66 -3.25 8.96
CA ILE A 49 -4.96 -2.77 8.46
C ILE A 49 -6.10 -3.59 9.06
N TYR A 50 -5.93 -4.92 9.18
CA TYR A 50 -6.91 -5.78 9.83
C TYR A 50 -7.19 -5.35 11.27
N TYR A 51 -6.16 -5.14 12.07
CA TYR A 51 -6.35 -4.72 13.46
C TYR A 51 -6.90 -3.29 13.57
N MET A 52 -6.60 -2.41 12.61
CA MET A 52 -7.25 -1.10 12.53
C MET A 52 -8.76 -1.26 12.28
N LEU A 53 -9.15 -2.09 11.31
CA LEU A 53 -10.56 -2.35 11.00
C LEU A 53 -11.28 -3.00 12.18
N LEU A 54 -10.68 -4.03 12.79
CA LEU A 54 -11.24 -4.71 13.97
C LEU A 54 -11.54 -3.74 15.11
N LYS A 55 -10.67 -2.76 15.36
CA LYS A 55 -10.89 -1.72 16.39
C LYS A 55 -12.02 -0.75 16.03
N MET A 56 -12.29 -0.55 14.74
CA MET A 56 -13.33 0.37 14.27
C MET A 56 -14.71 -0.28 14.20
N VAL A 57 -14.80 -1.52 13.72
CA VAL A 57 -16.08 -2.23 13.54
C VAL A 57 -16.45 -3.12 14.73
N ASN A 58 -15.48 -3.46 15.59
CA ASN A 58 -15.67 -4.29 16.79
C ASN A 58 -16.36 -5.65 16.51
N SER A 59 -16.08 -6.21 15.34
CA SER A 59 -16.64 -7.46 14.83
C SER A 59 -15.58 -8.12 13.95
N GLN A 60 -15.31 -9.40 14.19
CA GLN A 60 -14.29 -10.14 13.45
C GLN A 60 -14.73 -10.36 12.00
N ASP A 61 -15.98 -10.82 11.82
CA ASP A 61 -16.54 -11.13 10.51
C ASP A 61 -16.59 -9.87 9.62
N ASP A 62 -17.07 -8.75 10.17
CA ASP A 62 -17.11 -7.48 9.41
C ASP A 62 -15.71 -6.98 9.06
N ALA A 63 -14.73 -7.15 9.96
CA ALA A 63 -13.36 -6.75 9.67
C ALA A 63 -12.75 -7.61 8.56
N GLU A 64 -13.04 -8.91 8.52
CA GLU A 64 -12.61 -9.81 7.45
C GLU A 64 -13.28 -9.47 6.11
N ASP A 65 -14.57 -9.17 6.12
CA ASP A 65 -15.32 -8.76 4.91
C ASP A 65 -14.79 -7.43 4.35
N LEU A 66 -14.59 -6.42 5.20
CA LEU A 66 -14.03 -5.13 4.79
C LEU A 66 -12.61 -5.27 4.25
N MET A 67 -11.81 -6.17 4.81
CA MET A 67 -10.46 -6.46 4.32
C MET A 67 -10.50 -7.02 2.91
N ILE A 68 -11.31 -8.05 2.67
CA ILE A 68 -11.43 -8.68 1.36
C ILE A 68 -11.93 -7.67 0.33
N GLU A 69 -12.95 -6.88 0.69
CA GLU A 69 -13.50 -5.86 -0.20
C GLU A 69 -12.46 -4.76 -0.51
N THR A 70 -11.78 -4.25 0.52
CA THR A 70 -10.81 -3.15 0.39
C THR A 70 -9.60 -3.60 -0.42
N PHE A 71 -9.02 -4.74 -0.11
CA PHE A 71 -7.88 -5.26 -0.86
C PHE A 71 -8.26 -5.69 -2.27
N GLY A 72 -9.43 -6.28 -2.47
CA GLY A 72 -9.95 -6.60 -3.80
C GLY A 72 -10.17 -5.35 -4.66
N LYS A 73 -10.65 -4.25 -4.08
CA LYS A 73 -10.79 -2.95 -4.78
C LYS A 73 -9.44 -2.29 -5.05
N ALA A 74 -8.52 -2.34 -4.09
CA ALA A 74 -7.17 -1.81 -4.26
C ALA A 74 -6.46 -2.53 -5.40
N PHE A 75 -6.51 -3.87 -5.44
CA PHE A 75 -5.89 -4.67 -6.49
C PHE A 75 -6.44 -4.36 -7.89
N ARG A 76 -7.75 -4.15 -8.04
CA ARG A 76 -8.37 -3.82 -9.33
C ARG A 76 -8.07 -2.41 -9.86
N ARG A 77 -7.61 -1.50 -8.99
CA ARG A 77 -7.32 -0.10 -9.34
C ARG A 77 -5.85 0.14 -9.65
N LEU A 78 -4.99 -0.87 -9.48
CA LEU A 78 -3.59 -0.90 -9.88
C LEU A 78 -3.47 -1.52 -11.28
#